data_AF-B5W731-F1
#
_entry.id   AF-B5W731-F1
#
_cell.length_a   1.000
_cell.length_b   1.000
_cell.length_c   1.000
_cell.angle_alpha   90.00
_cell.angle_beta   90.00
_cell.angle_gamma   90.00
#
_symmetry.space_group_name_H-M   'P 1'
#
loop_
_entity.id
_entity.type
_entity.pdbx_description
1 polymer ?
#
loop_
_entity_poly.entity_id
_entity_poly.type
_entity_poly.pdbx_seq_one_letter_code
_entity_poly.pdbx_strand_id
1 'polypeptide(L)'
;MDNKRVGKYDLNKYCAVLAAEFPWANELNSMATQSAAERAWLAISRFYDNCQKKVKGKKGFPKFKKNARSVEYKTSGWKLSETRKAITFSDKKGIGTLKFKGTWDLNYYDIKQIKRVRLVRRADGYYAQFAIAVNVRIETEPTHKIVSLDLGIR
;
A
#
# COMPACT_ATOMS: atom_id res chain seq x y z
N MET A 1 -14.01 10.03 18.65
CA MET A 1 -14.49 9.11 17.60
C MET A 1 -15.90 8.78 17.97
N ASP A 2 -16.85 9.30 17.21
CA ASP A 2 -18.25 9.34 17.63
C ASP A 2 -18.96 7.98 17.49
N ASN A 3 -18.31 7.04 16.78
CA ASN A 3 -18.77 5.67 16.59
C ASN A 3 -17.96 4.70 17.48
N LYS A 4 -18.66 3.93 18.32
CA LYS A 4 -18.08 2.85 19.15
C LYS A 4 -18.03 1.54 18.35
N ARG A 5 -17.01 0.70 18.60
CA ARG A 5 -16.83 -0.65 17.98
C ARG A 5 -16.68 -0.65 16.45
N VAL A 6 -16.10 0.40 15.88
CA VAL A 6 -15.79 0.43 14.45
C VAL A 6 -14.64 -0.55 14.15
N GLY A 7 -14.86 -1.47 13.23
CA GLY A 7 -13.88 -2.45 12.75
C GLY A 7 -13.31 -2.13 11.37
N LYS A 8 -12.34 -2.94 10.92
CA LYS A 8 -11.73 -2.85 9.57
C LYS A 8 -12.77 -2.80 8.45
N TYR A 9 -13.80 -3.66 8.54
CA TYR A 9 -14.82 -3.77 7.51
C TYR A 9 -15.74 -2.55 7.48
N ASP A 10 -15.98 -1.91 8.62
CA ASP A 10 -16.78 -0.69 8.69
C ASP A 10 -16.07 0.47 7.99
N LEU A 11 -14.74 0.60 8.14
CA LEU A 11 -13.97 1.60 7.39
C LEU A 11 -14.05 1.37 5.87
N ASN A 12 -14.02 0.11 5.43
CA ASN A 12 -14.17 -0.20 4.01
C ASN A 12 -15.58 0.13 3.49
N LYS A 13 -16.63 -0.15 4.27
CA LYS A 13 -18.01 0.25 3.92
C LYS A 13 -18.16 1.76 3.87
N TYR A 14 -17.49 2.47 4.78
CA TYR A 14 -17.53 3.93 4.85
C TYR A 14 -16.93 4.61 3.62
N CYS A 15 -16.09 3.92 2.83
CA CYS A 15 -15.64 4.42 1.53
C CYS A 15 -16.81 4.77 0.59
N ALA A 16 -17.93 4.04 0.64
CA ALA A 16 -19.09 4.33 -0.19
C ALA A 16 -19.81 5.61 0.27
N VAL A 17 -19.88 5.85 1.58
CA VAL A 17 -20.42 7.08 2.16
C VAL A 17 -19.56 8.28 1.72
N LEU A 18 -18.24 8.16 1.83
CA LEU A 18 -17.30 9.18 1.38
C LEU A 18 -17.38 9.42 -0.14
N ALA A 19 -17.64 8.39 -0.94
CA ALA A 19 -17.85 8.55 -2.38
C ALA A 19 -19.14 9.33 -2.69
N ALA A 20 -20.21 9.15 -1.91
CA ALA A 20 -21.43 9.93 -2.06
C ALA A 20 -21.26 11.40 -1.63
N GLU A 21 -20.45 11.65 -0.61
CA GLU A 21 -20.19 12.99 -0.08
C GLU A 21 -19.20 13.79 -0.92
N PHE A 22 -18.15 13.14 -1.43
CA PHE A 22 -17.06 13.79 -2.16
C PHE A 22 -17.01 13.33 -3.62
N PRO A 23 -17.37 14.20 -4.59
CA PRO A 23 -17.37 13.85 -6.02
C PRO A 23 -16.04 13.26 -6.50
N TRP A 24 -14.92 13.81 -6.04
CA TRP A 24 -13.59 13.32 -6.40
C TRP A 24 -13.30 11.90 -5.90
N ALA A 25 -13.92 11.47 -4.79
CA ALA A 25 -13.74 10.14 -4.23
C ALA A 25 -14.56 9.10 -5.01
N ASN A 26 -15.72 9.50 -5.55
CA ASN A 26 -16.53 8.66 -6.47
C ASN A 26 -15.83 8.36 -7.80
N GLU A 27 -14.85 9.17 -8.16
CA GLU A 27 -14.04 9.00 -9.37
C GLU A 27 -12.86 8.03 -9.19
N LEU A 28 -12.55 7.68 -7.95
CA LEU A 28 -11.48 6.74 -7.64
C LEU A 28 -11.95 5.29 -7.84
N ASN A 29 -11.00 4.44 -8.22
CA ASN A 29 -11.24 2.99 -8.23
C ASN A 29 -11.52 2.47 -6.80
N SER A 30 -12.43 1.50 -6.68
CA SER A 30 -12.84 0.91 -5.39
C SER A 30 -11.68 0.25 -4.62
N MET A 31 -10.70 -0.34 -5.31
CA MET A 31 -9.52 -0.90 -4.65
C MET A 31 -8.59 0.19 -4.11
N ALA A 32 -8.60 1.38 -4.72
CA ALA A 32 -7.82 2.51 -4.25
C ALA A 32 -8.41 3.11 -2.98
N THR A 33 -9.73 3.26 -2.92
CA THR A 33 -10.43 3.71 -1.72
C THR A 33 -10.29 2.70 -0.58
N GLN A 34 -10.44 1.40 -0.87
CA GLN A 34 -10.20 0.34 0.11
C GLN A 34 -8.74 0.31 0.61
N SER A 35 -7.74 0.53 -0.27
CA SER A 35 -6.33 0.61 0.18
C SER A 35 -6.09 1.77 1.15
N ALA A 36 -6.78 2.90 0.97
CA ALA A 36 -6.72 4.02 1.91
C ALA A 36 -7.38 3.66 3.26
N ALA A 37 -8.56 3.04 3.23
CA ALA A 37 -9.25 2.56 4.43
C ALA A 37 -8.44 1.50 5.21
N GLU A 38 -7.81 0.54 4.52
CA GLU A 38 -6.91 -0.45 5.14
C GLU A 38 -5.73 0.21 5.85
N ARG A 39 -5.15 1.27 5.27
CA ARG A 39 -4.06 2.03 5.88
C ARG A 39 -4.51 2.83 7.09
N ALA A 40 -5.69 3.43 7.03
CA ALA A 40 -6.30 4.11 8.18
C ALA A 40 -6.54 3.11 9.32
N TRP A 41 -7.12 1.95 9.00
CA TRP A 41 -7.34 0.87 9.97
C TRP A 41 -6.04 0.40 10.61
N LEU A 42 -4.98 0.18 9.83
CA LEU A 42 -3.69 -0.28 10.36
C LEU A 42 -3.12 0.69 11.42
N ALA A 43 -3.28 2.00 11.22
CA ALA A 43 -2.84 3.00 12.19
C ALA A 43 -3.69 2.95 13.47
N ILE A 44 -5.00 2.78 13.33
CA ILE A 44 -5.96 2.67 14.44
C ILE A 44 -5.71 1.38 15.23
N SER A 45 -5.63 0.22 14.57
CA SER A 45 -5.40 -1.07 15.23
C SER A 45 -4.07 -1.07 15.97
N ARG A 46 -2.99 -0.57 15.34
CA ARG A 46 -1.68 -0.46 15.97
C ARG A 46 -1.71 0.40 17.24
N PHE A 47 -2.49 1.48 17.24
CA PHE A 47 -2.66 2.31 18.43
C PHE A 47 -3.31 1.51 19.57
N TYR A 48 -4.42 0.82 19.30
CA TYR A 48 -5.10 0.00 20.32
C TYR A 48 -4.25 -1.19 20.78
N ASP A 49 -3.57 -1.89 19.87
CA ASP A 49 -2.67 -3.00 20.19
C ASP A 49 -1.55 -2.54 21.13
N ASN A 50 -0.95 -1.37 20.87
CA ASN A 50 0.09 -0.79 21.74
C ASN A 50 -0.47 -0.37 23.11
N CYS A 51 -1.71 0.12 23.15
CA CYS A 51 -2.41 0.40 24.40
C CYS A 51 -2.57 -0.87 25.23
N GLN A 52 -3.12 -1.93 24.63
CA GLN A 52 -3.37 -3.23 25.25
C GLN A 52 -2.06 -3.90 25.73
N LYS A 53 -1.02 -3.91 24.90
CA LYS A 53 0.30 -4.49 25.23
C LYS A 53 1.13 -3.68 26.22
N LYS A 54 0.60 -2.55 26.73
CA LYS A 54 1.32 -1.65 27.66
C LYS A 54 2.73 -1.26 27.18
N VAL A 55 2.92 -1.10 25.87
CA VAL A 55 4.23 -0.72 25.29
C VAL A 55 4.71 0.60 25.88
N LYS A 56 5.96 0.64 26.36
CA LYS A 56 6.59 1.85 26.95
C LYS A 56 6.71 2.96 25.89
N GLY A 57 6.48 4.22 26.30
CA GLY A 57 6.59 5.40 25.43
C GLY A 57 5.26 6.14 25.18
N LYS A 58 5.33 7.24 24.41
CA LYS A 58 4.16 8.09 24.11
C LYS A 58 3.19 7.38 23.16
N LYS A 59 2.02 6.96 23.67
CA LYS A 59 0.91 6.43 22.88
C LYS A 59 0.05 7.58 22.35
N GLY A 60 0.58 8.31 21.36
CA GLY A 60 -0.18 9.34 20.66
C GLY A 60 -1.26 8.72 19.77
N PHE A 61 -2.42 9.38 19.66
CA PHE A 61 -3.44 9.02 18.69
C PHE A 61 -2.86 9.02 17.25
N PRO A 62 -3.39 8.18 16.34
CA PRO A 62 -2.99 8.18 14.94
C PRO A 62 -3.08 9.57 14.32
N LYS A 63 -2.00 10.01 13.68
CA LYS A 63 -1.96 11.26 12.90
C LYS A 63 -1.82 10.91 11.42
N PHE A 64 -2.67 11.50 10.59
CA PHE A 64 -2.68 11.24 9.15
C PHE A 64 -2.05 12.41 8.39
N LYS A 65 -1.31 12.09 7.31
CA LYS A 65 -0.77 13.11 6.41
C LYS A 65 -1.91 13.85 5.70
N LYS A 66 -1.84 15.17 5.64
CA LYS A 66 -2.80 15.99 4.86
C LYS A 66 -2.55 15.89 3.36
N ASN A 67 -1.27 15.85 2.96
CA ASN A 67 -0.86 15.86 1.56
C ASN A 67 -0.34 14.50 1.14
N ALA A 68 -1.24 13.63 0.69
CA ALA A 68 -0.89 12.32 0.15
C ALA A 68 -0.60 12.41 -1.36
N ARG A 69 0.68 12.28 -1.74
CA ARG A 69 1.12 12.26 -3.15
C ARG A 69 1.17 10.85 -3.75
N SER A 70 0.25 9.98 -3.36
CA SER A 70 0.28 8.58 -3.79
C SER A 70 -1.08 7.90 -3.76
N VAL A 71 -1.39 7.11 -4.78
CA VAL A 71 -2.58 6.26 -4.87
C VAL A 71 -2.14 4.82 -5.09
N GLU A 72 -2.71 3.87 -4.36
CA GLU A 72 -2.38 2.44 -4.52
C GLU A 72 -3.60 1.66 -4.95
N TYR A 73 -3.42 0.80 -5.93
CA TYR A 73 -4.41 -0.09 -6.48
C TYR A 73 -4.01 -1.51 -6.11
N LYS A 74 -4.99 -2.31 -5.64
CA LYS A 74 -4.77 -3.71 -5.26
C LYS A 74 -4.81 -4.58 -6.53
N THR A 75 -5.94 -5.24 -6.77
CA THR A 75 -6.10 -6.19 -7.87
C THR A 75 -6.82 -5.62 -9.09
N SER A 76 -7.50 -4.48 -8.96
CA SER A 76 -8.22 -3.82 -10.05
C SER A 76 -7.85 -2.34 -10.17
N GLY A 77 -8.31 -1.69 -11.23
CA GLY A 77 -8.00 -0.29 -11.54
C GLY A 77 -6.70 -0.08 -12.31
N TRP A 78 -6.00 -1.16 -12.64
CA TRP A 78 -4.80 -1.15 -13.46
C TRP A 78 -4.70 -2.43 -14.30
N LYS A 79 -4.03 -2.33 -15.46
CA LYS A 79 -3.69 -3.48 -16.32
C LYS A 79 -2.35 -3.23 -17.01
N LEU A 80 -1.46 -4.20 -16.99
CA LEU A 80 -0.21 -4.15 -17.75
C LEU A 80 -0.47 -4.53 -19.21
N SER A 81 0.30 -3.94 -20.14
CA SER A 81 0.36 -4.40 -21.53
C SER A 81 0.97 -5.81 -21.60
N GLU A 82 0.78 -6.50 -22.72
CA GLU A 82 1.32 -7.85 -22.95
C GLU A 82 2.84 -7.91 -22.73
N THR A 83 3.57 -6.92 -23.26
CA THR A 83 5.02 -6.74 -23.08
C THR A 83 5.42 -6.12 -21.74
N ARG A 84 4.44 -5.75 -20.91
CA ARG A 84 4.60 -5.07 -19.60
C ARG A 84 5.41 -3.77 -19.64
N LYS A 85 5.52 -3.16 -20.83
CA LYS A 85 6.16 -1.85 -21.05
C LYS A 85 5.20 -0.68 -20.90
N ALA A 86 3.90 -0.94 -20.74
CA ALA A 86 2.90 0.06 -20.47
C ALA A 86 1.90 -0.41 -19.41
N ILE A 87 1.23 0.53 -18.78
CA ILE A 87 0.16 0.31 -17.81
C ILE A 87 -1.02 1.21 -18.12
N THR A 88 -2.21 0.62 -18.09
CA THR A 88 -3.48 1.32 -18.23
C THR A 88 -4.13 1.43 -16.87
N PHE A 89 -4.48 2.64 -16.46
CA PHE A 89 -5.31 2.88 -15.28
C PHE A 89 -6.76 3.13 -15.73
N SER A 90 -7.71 2.48 -15.07
CA SER A 90 -9.13 2.50 -15.43
C SER A 90 -10.01 3.22 -14.41
N ASP A 91 -9.43 4.16 -13.67
CA ASP A 91 -10.23 5.08 -12.84
C ASP A 91 -10.97 6.12 -13.69
N LYS A 92 -11.91 6.84 -13.07
CA LYS A 92 -12.67 7.90 -13.75
C LYS A 92 -11.88 9.21 -13.81
N LYS A 93 -10.59 9.21 -13.45
CA LYS A 93 -9.72 10.39 -13.49
C LYS A 93 -9.05 10.59 -14.85
N GLY A 94 -9.24 9.66 -15.80
CA GLY A 94 -8.78 9.83 -17.19
C GLY A 94 -7.27 9.67 -17.37
N ILE A 95 -6.58 8.93 -16.48
CA ILE A 95 -5.13 8.69 -16.59
C ILE A 95 -4.79 7.93 -17.89
N GLY A 96 -5.60 6.93 -18.26
CA GLY A 96 -5.41 6.16 -19.48
C GLY A 96 -4.16 5.28 -19.46
N THR A 97 -3.50 5.15 -20.60
CA THR A 97 -2.35 4.26 -20.80
C THR A 97 -1.03 5.03 -20.79
N LEU A 98 -0.11 4.61 -19.92
CA LEU A 98 1.21 5.21 -19.75
C LEU A 98 2.29 4.20 -20.15
N LYS A 99 3.30 4.67 -20.91
CA LYS A 99 4.51 3.88 -21.20
C LYS A 99 5.52 4.04 -20.06
N PHE A 100 6.15 2.95 -19.64
CA PHE A 100 7.23 3.00 -18.67
C PHE A 100 8.50 3.56 -19.30
N LYS A 101 9.21 4.38 -18.52
CA LYS A 101 10.56 4.84 -18.82
C LYS A 101 11.47 4.37 -17.69
N GLY A 102 12.36 3.42 -17.98
CA GLY A 102 13.25 2.82 -16.99
C GLY A 102 13.85 1.51 -17.48
N THR A 103 14.71 0.91 -16.65
CA THR A 103 15.48 -0.31 -16.96
C THR A 103 14.91 -1.58 -16.35
N TRP A 104 13.86 -1.47 -15.51
CA TRP A 104 13.27 -2.62 -14.81
C TRP A 104 12.50 -3.52 -15.77
N ASP A 105 12.87 -4.80 -15.81
CA ASP A 105 12.16 -5.80 -16.59
C ASP A 105 11.05 -6.48 -15.77
N LEU A 106 9.82 -6.02 -15.96
CA LEU A 106 8.64 -6.62 -15.36
C LEU A 106 8.28 -7.98 -15.98
N ASN A 107 8.87 -8.37 -17.11
CA ASN A 107 8.63 -9.68 -17.72
C ASN A 107 9.22 -10.82 -16.89
N TYR A 108 10.24 -10.54 -16.07
CA TYR A 108 10.86 -11.50 -15.17
C TYR A 108 9.89 -12.11 -14.14
N TYR A 109 8.89 -11.36 -13.69
CA TYR A 109 7.96 -11.80 -12.64
C TYR A 109 6.65 -12.33 -13.22
N ASP A 110 6.03 -13.37 -12.67
CA ASP A 110 4.66 -13.71 -13.05
C ASP A 110 3.71 -12.56 -12.66
N ILE A 111 2.73 -12.24 -13.49
CA ILE A 111 1.72 -11.21 -13.18
C ILE A 111 0.99 -11.49 -11.86
N LYS A 112 0.81 -12.77 -11.49
CA LYS A 112 0.23 -13.20 -10.21
C LYS A 112 1.09 -12.82 -9.00
N GLN A 113 2.39 -12.62 -9.19
CA GLN A 113 3.30 -12.14 -8.13
C GLN A 113 3.12 -10.66 -7.87
N ILE A 114 2.65 -9.87 -8.84
CA ILE A 114 2.36 -8.45 -8.66
C ILE A 114 1.06 -8.30 -7.88
N LYS A 115 1.17 -7.87 -6.62
CA LYS A 115 0.02 -7.78 -5.71
C LYS A 115 -0.64 -6.41 -5.69
N ARG A 116 0.14 -5.36 -5.91
CA ARG A 116 -0.34 -3.96 -5.87
C ARG A 116 0.50 -3.09 -6.80
N VAL A 117 -0.12 -2.05 -7.33
CA VAL A 117 0.55 -0.97 -8.06
C VAL A 117 0.25 0.34 -7.35
N ARG A 118 1.29 1.15 -7.12
CA ARG A 118 1.14 2.46 -6.49
C ARG A 118 1.68 3.54 -7.41
N LEU A 119 0.82 4.47 -7.78
CA LEU A 119 1.23 5.72 -8.43
C LEU A 119 1.76 6.67 -7.36
N VAL A 120 2.99 7.17 -7.51
CA VAL A 120 3.67 8.04 -6.54
C VAL A 120 4.17 9.28 -7.26
N ARG A 121 3.84 10.47 -6.73
CA ARG A 121 4.36 11.75 -7.18
C ARG A 121 5.54 12.17 -6.29
N ARG A 122 6.72 12.24 -6.89
CA ARG A 122 7.96 12.77 -6.30
C ARG A 122 8.28 14.16 -6.90
N ALA A 123 9.35 14.79 -6.44
CA ALA A 123 9.75 16.12 -6.93
C ALA A 123 10.10 16.11 -8.43
N ASP A 124 10.77 15.04 -8.85
CA ASP A 124 11.29 14.79 -10.20
C ASP A 124 10.28 14.17 -11.18
N GLY A 125 9.23 13.49 -10.69
CA GLY A 125 8.35 12.78 -11.60
C GLY A 125 7.17 12.06 -10.96
N TYR A 126 6.51 11.26 -11.79
CA TYR A 126 5.52 10.27 -11.39
C TYR A 126 6.08 8.87 -11.62
N TYR A 127 5.88 8.00 -10.65
CA TYR A 127 6.41 6.64 -10.64
C TYR A 127 5.30 5.64 -10.41
N ALA A 128 5.34 4.52 -11.15
CA ALA A 128 4.59 3.32 -10.81
C ALA A 128 5.48 2.41 -9.96
N GLN A 129 5.12 2.22 -8.70
CA GLN A 129 5.78 1.31 -7.77
C GLN A 129 4.99 -0.01 -7.74
N PHE A 130 5.69 -1.13 -7.94
CA PHE A 130 5.12 -2.47 -7.89
C PHE A 130 5.42 -3.14 -6.56
N ALA A 131 4.40 -3.71 -5.92
CA ALA A 131 4.57 -4.60 -4.79
C ALA A 131 4.53 -6.04 -5.31
N ILE A 132 5.67 -6.72 -5.28
CA ILE A 132 5.85 -8.06 -5.85
C ILE A 132 6.06 -9.05 -4.72
N ALA A 133 5.27 -10.13 -4.71
CA ALA A 133 5.40 -11.24 -3.78
C ALA A 133 6.44 -12.24 -4.32
N VAL A 134 7.66 -12.13 -3.82
CA VAL A 134 8.78 -13.03 -4.14
C VAL A 134 9.39 -13.61 -2.87
N ASN A 135 9.72 -14.89 -2.90
CA ASN A 135 10.54 -15.51 -1.87
C ASN A 135 12.00 -15.29 -2.25
N VAL A 136 12.63 -14.29 -1.65
CA VAL A 136 14.07 -14.07 -1.83
C VAL A 136 14.80 -15.08 -0.97
N ARG A 137 15.35 -16.12 -1.60
CA ARG A 137 16.36 -16.99 -0.99
C ARG A 137 17.71 -16.54 -1.51
N ILE A 138 18.57 -16.13 -0.60
CA ILE A 138 19.97 -15.85 -0.91
C ILE A 138 20.73 -17.12 -0.53
N GLU A 139 21.20 -17.85 -1.52
CA GLU A 139 22.14 -18.94 -1.27
C GLU A 139 23.48 -18.31 -0.89
N THR A 140 23.89 -18.52 0.36
CA THR A 140 25.14 -18.00 0.92
C THR A 140 26.01 -19.17 1.32
N GLU A 141 27.30 -19.09 1.01
CA GLU A 141 28.26 -20.03 1.57
C GLU A 141 28.37 -19.83 3.10
N PRO A 142 28.43 -20.92 3.89
CA PRO A 142 28.66 -20.82 5.33
C PRO A 142 29.98 -20.11 5.58
N THR A 143 29.97 -19.04 6.38
CA THR A 143 31.20 -18.27 6.69
C THR A 143 32.15 -19.01 7.65
N HIS A 144 31.74 -20.18 8.16
CA HIS A 144 32.41 -20.96 9.22
C HIS A 144 32.77 -20.16 10.49
N LYS A 145 32.24 -18.95 10.63
CA LYS A 145 32.37 -18.10 11.82
C LYS A 145 31.10 -18.21 12.64
N ILE A 146 31.25 -18.60 13.90
CA ILE A 146 30.13 -18.66 14.83
C ILE A 146 29.87 -17.23 15.32
N VAL A 147 28.73 -16.67 14.90
CA VAL A 147 28.21 -15.40 15.42
C VAL A 147 27.01 -15.72 16.29
N SER A 148 27.15 -15.56 17.61
CA SER A 148 26.03 -15.66 18.54
C SER A 148 25.34 -14.30 18.67
N LEU A 149 24.03 -14.26 18.46
CA LEU A 149 23.22 -13.07 18.71
C LEU A 149 22.57 -13.20 20.09
N ASP A 150 23.11 -12.52 21.09
CA ASP A 150 22.48 -12.41 22.40
C ASP A 150 21.55 -11.20 22.43
N LEU A 151 20.25 -11.45 22.56
CA LEU A 151 19.22 -10.42 22.74
C LEU A 151 18.92 -10.27 24.23
N GLY A 152 19.93 -9.87 25.00
CA GLY A 152 19.79 -9.58 26.42
C GLY A 152 18.80 -8.42 26.65
N ILE A 153 17.76 -8.68 27.42
CA ILE A 153 16.84 -7.63 27.91
C ILE A 153 17.50 -7.02 29.15
N ARG A 154 17.83 -5.72 29.10
CA ARG A 154 18.38 -4.96 30.22
C ARG A 154 17.28 -4.32 31.08
#